data_AF-A0A7W3UL29-F1
#
_entry.id   AF-A0A7W3UL29-F1
#
_cell.length_a   1.000
_cell.length_b   1.000
_cell.length_c   1.000
_cell.angle_alpha   90.00
_cell.angle_beta   90.00
_cell.angle_gamma   90.00
#
_symmetry.space_group_name_H-M   'P 1'
#
loop_
_entity.id
_entity.type
_entity.pdbx_description
1 polymer ?
#
loop_
_entity_poly.entity_id
_entity_poly.type
_entity_poly.pdbx_seq_one_letter_code
_entity_poly.pdbx_strand_id
1 'polypeptide(L)'
;MDFDEIMTQIAANEKRRLEDMRAKAYMDHRLSEMIAFAFNDPAKMPKVEEAYPFVKDENTQAEQRSSDEPEWKRDQLLLMQQAQRIRQFNKDKGGGN
;
A
#
# COMPACT_ATOMS: atom_id res chain seq x y z
N MET A 1 -18.70 -26.47 22.01
CA MET A 1 -19.35 -25.27 21.45
C MET A 1 -20.70 -25.16 22.09
N ASP A 2 -20.78 -24.34 23.14
CA ASP A 2 -22.04 -23.98 23.75
C ASP A 2 -22.73 -22.89 22.92
N PHE A 3 -24.06 -22.81 23.02
CA PHE A 3 -24.85 -21.81 22.28
C PHE A 3 -24.37 -20.37 22.54
N ASP A 4 -23.95 -20.07 23.77
CA ASP A 4 -23.42 -18.76 24.15
C ASP A 4 -22.09 -18.44 23.44
N GLU A 5 -21.23 -19.44 23.28
CA GLU A 5 -19.97 -19.31 22.53
C GLU A 5 -20.22 -19.04 21.03
N ILE A 6 -21.25 -19.67 20.45
CA ILE A 6 -21.64 -19.43 19.05
C ILE A 6 -22.18 -18.00 18.89
N MET A 7 -23.06 -17.56 19.80
CA MET A 7 -23.65 -16.22 19.75
C MET A 7 -22.61 -15.11 19.92
N THR A 8 -21.66 -15.28 20.83
CA THR A 8 -20.55 -14.33 21.02
C THR A 8 -19.63 -14.27 19.79
N GLN A 9 -19.35 -15.41 19.15
CA GLN A 9 -18.58 -15.45 17.90
C GLN A 9 -19.33 -14.78 16.74
N ILE A 10 -20.64 -14.99 16.60
CA ILE A 10 -21.46 -14.31 15.58
C ILE A 10 -21.41 -12.79 15.78
N ALA A 11 -21.61 -12.33 17.01
CA ALA A 11 -21.54 -10.90 17.34
C ALA A 11 -20.15 -10.30 17.06
N ALA A 12 -19.09 -11.02 17.40
CA ALA A 12 -17.71 -10.60 17.13
C ALA A 12 -17.41 -10.50 15.62
N ASN A 13 -17.91 -11.46 14.82
CA ASN A 13 -17.74 -11.45 13.37
C ASN A 13 -18.50 -10.28 12.71
N GLU A 14 -19.73 -10.02 13.15
CA GLU A 14 -20.51 -8.90 12.63
C GLU A 14 -19.84 -7.55 12.95
N LYS A 15 -19.31 -7.41 14.17
CA LYS A 15 -18.56 -6.22 14.56
C LYS A 15 -17.31 -6.02 13.69
N ARG A 16 -16.51 -7.05 13.46
CA ARG A 16 -15.33 -6.99 12.58
C ARG A 16 -15.71 -6.57 11.17
N ARG A 17 -16.77 -7.17 10.61
CA ARG A 17 -17.26 -6.83 9.27
C ARG A 17 -17.69 -5.36 9.17
N LEU A 18 -18.37 -4.84 10.18
CA LEU A 18 -18.76 -3.43 10.25
C LEU A 18 -17.55 -2.49 10.34
N GLU A 19 -16.54 -2.84 11.13
CA GLU A 19 -15.29 -2.09 11.24
C GLU A 19 -14.53 -2.06 9.91
N ASP A 20 -14.43 -3.20 9.21
CA ASP A 20 -13.80 -3.28 7.89
C ASP A 20 -14.53 -2.42 6.85
N MET A 21 -15.87 -2.46 6.83
CA MET A 21 -16.65 -1.62 5.91
C MET A 21 -16.48 -0.13 6.20
N ARG A 22 -16.41 0.26 7.48
CA ARG A 22 -16.15 1.66 7.88
C ARG A 22 -14.75 2.10 7.48
N ALA A 23 -13.74 1.28 7.74
CA ALA A 23 -12.37 1.57 7.35
C ALA A 23 -12.27 1.77 5.84
N LYS A 24 -12.88 0.87 5.05
CA LYS A 24 -12.92 1.00 3.59
C LYS A 24 -13.59 2.29 3.13
N ALA A 25 -14.77 2.62 3.67
CA ALA A 25 -15.48 3.84 3.32
C ALA A 25 -14.67 5.11 3.65
N TYR A 26 -13.96 5.12 4.78
CA TYR A 26 -13.10 6.23 5.16
C TYR A 26 -11.92 6.39 4.19
N MET A 27 -11.26 5.29 3.82
CA MET A 27 -10.14 5.30 2.88
C MET A 27 -10.58 5.77 1.48
N ASP A 28 -11.71 5.27 0.98
CA ASP A 28 -12.24 5.65 -0.33
C ASP A 28 -12.61 7.15 -0.37
N HIS A 29 -13.19 7.68 0.71
CA HIS A 29 -13.48 9.11 0.83
C HIS A 29 -12.21 9.96 0.79
N ARG A 30 -11.20 9.62 1.61
CA ARG A 30 -9.92 10.34 1.64
C ARG A 30 -9.17 10.25 0.32
N LEU A 31 -9.24 9.11 -0.37
CA LEU A 31 -8.68 8.97 -1.70
C LEU A 31 -9.38 9.87 -2.71
N SER A 32 -10.72 9.93 -2.68
CA SER A 32 -11.49 10.82 -3.55
C SER A 32 -11.14 12.29 -3.31
N GLU A 33 -11.00 12.71 -2.05
CA GLU A 33 -10.51 14.05 -1.72
C GLU A 33 -9.12 14.31 -2.29
N MET A 34 -8.17 13.38 -2.09
CA MET A 34 -6.79 13.52 -2.60
C MET A 34 -6.76 13.61 -4.13
N ILE A 35 -7.55 12.80 -4.82
CA ILE A 35 -7.71 12.84 -6.27
C ILE A 35 -8.28 14.20 -6.71
N ALA A 36 -9.32 14.70 -6.04
CA ALA A 36 -9.90 16.00 -6.33
C ALA A 36 -8.89 17.15 -6.15
N PHE A 37 -8.02 17.08 -5.14
CA PHE A 37 -6.93 18.04 -4.95
C PHE A 37 -5.86 17.93 -6.04
N ALA A 38 -5.43 16.71 -6.39
CA ALA A 38 -4.41 16.48 -7.40
C ALA A 38 -4.81 17.01 -8.80
N PHE A 39 -6.10 16.93 -9.15
CA PHE A 39 -6.61 17.44 -10.43
C PHE A 39 -6.80 18.96 -10.45
N ASN A 40 -6.98 19.62 -9.30
CA ASN A 40 -7.28 21.06 -9.24
C ASN A 40 -6.03 21.92 -9.00
N ASP A 41 -5.13 21.55 -8.07
CA ASP A 41 -3.89 22.30 -7.81
C ASP A 41 -2.85 21.41 -7.08
N PRO A 42 -1.80 20.90 -7.75
CA PRO A 42 -0.81 20.00 -7.16
C PRO A 42 0.02 20.64 -6.02
N ALA A 43 0.01 21.98 -5.88
CA ALA A 43 0.70 22.68 -4.79
C ALA A 43 -0.05 22.63 -3.45
N LYS A 44 -1.35 22.28 -3.44
CA LYS A 44 -2.20 22.19 -2.23
C LYS A 44 -2.41 20.76 -1.72
N MET A 45 -1.60 19.82 -2.17
CA MET A 45 -1.66 18.44 -1.68
C MET A 45 -1.41 18.42 -0.16
N PRO A 46 -2.34 17.89 0.66
CA PRO A 46 -2.12 17.78 2.10
C PRO A 46 -0.92 16.86 2.35
N LYS A 47 -0.08 17.23 3.31
CA LYS A 47 1.10 16.41 3.67
C LYS A 47 0.63 15.06 4.21
N VAL A 48 1.45 14.02 4.04
CA VAL A 48 1.13 12.63 4.45
C VAL A 48 0.69 12.56 5.92
N GLU A 49 1.30 13.39 6.77
CA GLU A 49 1.02 13.50 8.21
C GLU A 49 -0.36 14.11 8.55
N GLU A 50 -0.93 14.92 7.65
CA GLU A 50 -2.25 15.54 7.82
C GLU A 50 -3.36 14.67 7.24
N ALA A 51 -3.05 13.94 6.16
CA ALA A 51 -3.98 12.98 5.55
C ALA A 51 -4.21 11.76 6.45
N TYR A 52 -3.17 11.33 7.18
CA TYR A 52 -3.19 10.12 7.99
C TYR A 52 -2.64 10.37 9.41
N PRO A 53 -3.49 10.82 10.35
CA PRO A 53 -3.06 11.12 11.72
C PRO A 53 -2.58 9.90 12.51
N PHE A 54 -2.87 8.67 12.05
CA PHE A 54 -2.36 7.43 12.66
C PHE A 54 -0.86 7.18 12.42
N VAL A 55 -0.23 7.91 11.48
CA VAL A 55 1.21 7.76 11.19
C VAL A 55 2.07 8.48 12.25
N LYS A 56 1.50 9.44 12.99
CA LYS A 56 2.23 10.14 14.07
C LYS A 56 2.62 9.20 15.22
N ASP A 57 1.77 8.23 15.52
CA ASP A 57 2.00 7.30 16.64
C ASP A 57 3.02 6.19 16.27
N GLU A 58 3.12 5.83 14.99
CA GLU A 58 4.07 4.82 14.48
C GLU A 58 5.49 5.37 14.32
N ASN A 59 5.64 6.66 14.01
CA ASN A 59 6.96 7.27 13.75
C ASN A 59 7.87 7.30 14.98
N THR A 60 7.33 7.32 16.20
CA THR A 60 8.17 7.28 17.42
C THR A 60 8.78 5.89 17.67
N GLN A 61 8.25 4.83 17.06
CA GLN A 61 8.82 3.47 17.13
C GLN A 61 9.64 3.09 15.89
N ALA A 62 9.40 3.73 14.74
CA ALA A 62 10.07 3.41 13.47
C ALA A 62 11.50 3.95 13.34
N GLU A 63 11.89 4.99 14.09
CA GLU A 63 13.25 5.56 14.05
C GLU A 63 14.36 4.57 14.47
N GLN A 64 14.02 3.45 15.12
CA GLN A 64 15.00 2.44 15.55
C GLN A 64 15.27 1.32 14.51
N ARG A 65 14.58 1.28 13.36
CA ARG A 65 14.68 0.16 12.39
C ARG A 65 15.14 0.54 10.97
N SER A 66 15.63 1.75 10.76
CA SER A 66 16.02 2.21 9.41
C SER A 66 17.47 1.86 9.04
N SER A 67 17.78 0.58 8.84
CA SER A 67 19.01 0.18 8.11
C SER A 67 18.78 -0.80 6.97
N ASP A 68 17.56 -1.24 6.71
CA ASP A 68 17.27 -2.09 5.56
C ASP A 68 16.81 -1.26 4.38
N GLU A 69 17.55 -1.37 3.26
CA GLU A 69 17.16 -0.78 1.98
C GLU A 69 15.69 -1.12 1.65
N PRO A 70 14.90 -0.15 1.16
CA PRO A 70 13.50 -0.38 0.81
C PRO A 70 13.37 -1.52 -0.21
N GLU A 71 12.53 -2.51 0.08
CA GLU A 71 12.32 -3.71 -0.74
C GLU A 71 12.04 -3.40 -2.21
N TRP A 72 11.29 -2.33 -2.49
CA TRP A 72 10.97 -1.88 -3.85
C TRP A 72 12.19 -1.54 -4.71
N LYS A 73 13.32 -1.12 -4.11
CA LYS A 73 14.56 -0.86 -4.84
C LYS A 73 15.21 -2.15 -5.34
N ARG A 74 15.08 -3.24 -4.59
CA ARG A 74 15.58 -4.56 -4.97
C ARG A 74 14.79 -5.13 -6.14
N ASP A 75 13.47 -4.98 -6.10
CA ASP A 75 12.58 -5.38 -7.19
C ASP A 75 12.83 -4.59 -8.48
N GLN A 76 13.08 -3.28 -8.36
CA GLN A 76 13.43 -2.44 -9.50
C GLN A 76 14.72 -2.91 -10.19
N LEU A 77 15.75 -3.27 -9.42
CA LEU A 77 17.02 -3.77 -9.95
C LEU A 77 16.85 -5.13 -10.64
N LEU A 78 16.06 -6.03 -10.05
CA LEU A 78 15.74 -7.33 -10.66
C LEU A 78 15.03 -7.17 -12.00
N LEU A 79 14.05 -6.26 -12.07
CA LEU A 79 13.33 -5.98 -13.30
C LEU A 79 14.26 -5.43 -14.40
N MET A 80 15.15 -4.50 -14.05
CA MET A 80 16.13 -3.97 -15.00
C MET A 80 17.08 -5.06 -15.53
N GLN A 81 17.54 -5.96 -14.67
CA GLN A 81 18.41 -7.07 -15.07
C GLN A 81 17.69 -8.02 -16.03
N GLN A 82 16.43 -8.35 -15.77
CA GLN A 82 15.62 -9.21 -16.64
C GLN A 82 15.37 -8.53 -18.00
N ALA A 83 15.04 -7.24 -18.01
CA ALA A 83 14.85 -6.48 -19.24
C ALA A 83 16.13 -6.44 -20.10
N GLN A 84 17.31 -6.30 -19.47
CA GLN A 84 18.59 -6.36 -20.17
C GLN A 84 18.84 -7.74 -20.79
N ARG A 85 18.55 -8.84 -20.07
CA ARG A 85 18.67 -10.20 -20.61
C ARG A 85 17.77 -10.42 -21.82
N ILE A 86 16.51 -9.95 -21.78
CA ILE A 86 15.57 -10.06 -22.91
C ILE A 86 16.07 -9.26 -24.12
N ARG A 87 16.61 -8.05 -23.89
CA ARG A 87 17.19 -7.23 -24.98
C ARG A 87 18.40 -7.90 -25.62
N GLN A 88 19.28 -8.51 -24.83
CA GLN A 88 20.43 -9.26 -25.32
C GLN A 88 19.98 -10.48 -26.13
N PHE A 89 19.07 -11.28 -25.59
CA PHE A 89 18.52 -12.45 -26.29
C PHE A 89 17.85 -12.10 -27.63
N ASN A 90 17.08 -11.01 -27.67
CA ASN A 90 16.45 -10.54 -28.91
C ASN A 90 17.48 -10.00 -29.92
N LYS A 91 18.58 -9.40 -29.45
CA LYS A 91 19.69 -8.95 -30.30
C LYS A 91 20.45 -10.13 -30.90
N ASP A 92 20.65 -11.19 -30.12
CA ASP A 92 21.35 -12.41 -30.54
C ASP A 92 20.50 -13.26 -31.50
N LYS A 93 19.17 -13.32 -31.30
CA LYS A 93 18.24 -13.96 -32.25
C LYS A 93 18.00 -13.15 -33.54
N GLY A 94 18.18 -11.84 -33.50
CA GLY A 94 18.04 -10.95 -34.67
C GLY A 94 19.29 -10.86 -35.56
N GLY A 95 20.37 -11.58 -35.21
CA GLY A 95 21.64 -11.60 -35.94
C GLY A 95 21.84 -12.79 -36.87
N GLY A 96 20.76 -13.43 -37.35
CA GLY A 96 20.80 -14.44 -38.40
C GLY A 96 20.39 -13.85 -39.74
N ASN A 97 21.38 -13.52 -40.58
CA ASN A 97 21.23 -13.57 -42.04
C ASN A 97 21.03 -15.01 -42.48
#